data_AF-A0A918JTR9-F1
#
_entry.id   AF-A0A918JTR9-F1
#
_cell.length_a   1.000
_cell.length_b   1.000
_cell.length_c   1.000
_cell.angle_alpha   90.00
_cell.angle_beta   90.00
_cell.angle_gamma   90.00
#
_symmetry.space_group_name_H-M   'P 1'
#
loop_
_entity.id
_entity.type
_entity.pdbx_description
1 polymer ?
#
loop_
_entity_poly.entity_id
_entity_poly.type
_entity_poly.pdbx_seq_one_letter_code
_entity_poly.pdbx_strand_id
1 'polypeptide(L)'
;MSFFCRAVTLSALFAVSSLTAHAAEVTGATATDLPVSVCKTAFYDIPLPEDASLCQPFSTPLSARAAQTADSPASLVYYTPLSTQAVIDFYQRNLSLNAQSPVNQRTLLLSEDNLIRIVVSPDKSGSQVDILVSQNR
;
A
#
# COMPACT_ATOMS: atom_id res chain seq x y z
N MET A 1 6.01 56.48 34.86
CA MET A 1 5.21 57.61 34.33
C MET A 1 4.36 57.07 33.20
N SER A 2 3.05 57.06 33.41
CA SER A 2 2.04 56.66 32.43
C SER A 2 1.99 57.69 31.29
N PHE A 3 1.93 57.22 30.04
CA PHE A 3 1.50 58.01 28.90
C PHE A 3 0.15 57.49 28.43
N PHE A 4 -0.85 58.37 28.50
CA PHE A 4 -2.13 58.24 27.79
C PHE A 4 -1.89 58.43 26.30
N CYS A 5 -2.53 57.62 25.45
CA CYS A 5 -3.03 58.13 24.18
C CYS A 5 -4.26 57.33 23.73
N ARG A 6 -5.32 58.08 23.41
CA ARG A 6 -6.63 57.62 22.92
C ARG A 6 -6.48 57.10 21.48
N ALA A 7 -7.33 56.17 21.06
CA ALA A 7 -8.23 56.34 19.89
C ALA A 7 -8.88 55.02 19.47
N VAL A 8 -10.21 55.05 19.51
CA VAL A 8 -11.19 54.49 18.56
C VAL A 8 -10.62 53.69 17.39
N THR A 9 -11.07 52.43 17.24
CA THR A 9 -11.71 51.87 16.03
C THR A 9 -12.29 50.50 16.42
N LEU A 10 -13.61 50.34 16.35
CA LEU A 10 -14.30 49.66 15.25
C LEU A 10 -13.83 48.22 15.07
N SER A 11 -14.58 47.23 15.57
CA SER A 11 -14.94 46.00 14.82
C SER A 11 -15.55 44.90 15.71
N ALA A 12 -16.55 44.25 15.10
CA ALA A 12 -17.01 42.88 15.31
C ALA A 12 -17.78 42.53 16.60
N LEU A 13 -19.12 42.55 16.49
CA LEU A 13 -19.95 41.59 17.22
C LEU A 13 -19.55 40.17 16.76
N PHE A 14 -18.81 39.45 17.59
CA PHE A 14 -18.72 37.99 17.46
C PHE A 14 -19.95 37.39 18.13
N ALA A 15 -20.93 36.98 17.33
CA ALA A 15 -21.99 36.10 17.79
C ALA A 15 -21.37 34.73 18.09
N VAL A 16 -21.11 34.47 19.38
CA VAL A 16 -20.80 33.14 19.89
C VAL A 16 -22.04 32.27 19.69
N SER A 17 -21.93 31.26 18.84
CA SER A 17 -22.93 30.18 18.75
C SER A 17 -22.20 28.86 18.89
N SER A 18 -22.67 28.10 19.87
CA SER A 18 -22.05 26.98 20.55
C SER A 18 -21.67 25.83 19.61
N LEU A 19 -20.40 25.39 19.64
CA LEU A 19 -20.05 24.06 19.14
C LEU A 19 -20.45 23.03 20.21
N THR A 20 -21.43 22.20 19.89
CA THR A 20 -21.73 20.98 20.63
C THR A 20 -20.60 19.98 20.39
N ALA A 21 -19.75 19.80 21.39
CA ALA A 21 -18.78 18.72 21.41
C ALA A 21 -19.52 17.37 21.45
N HIS A 22 -19.64 16.71 20.30
CA HIS A 22 -19.97 15.29 20.26
C HIS A 22 -18.70 14.53 20.62
N ALA A 23 -18.52 14.24 21.90
CA ALA A 23 -17.62 13.19 22.34
C ALA A 23 -18.21 11.86 21.85
N ALA A 24 -17.81 11.44 20.66
CA ALA A 24 -18.04 10.07 20.22
C ALA A 24 -17.20 9.18 21.12
N GLU A 25 -17.85 8.45 22.00
CA GLU A 25 -17.26 7.37 22.78
C GLU A 25 -16.59 6.40 21.81
N VAL A 26 -15.25 6.35 21.84
CA VAL A 26 -14.48 5.28 21.21
C VAL A 26 -14.75 4.03 22.03
N THR A 27 -15.85 3.36 21.70
CA THR A 27 -16.10 1.98 22.10
C THR A 27 -14.94 1.19 21.53
N GLY A 28 -14.14 0.60 22.43
CA GLY A 28 -12.94 -0.14 22.08
C GLY A 28 -13.24 -1.11 20.95
N ALA A 29 -12.69 -0.82 19.78
CA ALA A 29 -12.57 -1.78 18.72
C ALA A 29 -11.70 -2.91 19.28
N THR A 30 -12.33 -3.98 19.73
CA THR A 30 -11.70 -5.29 19.85
C THR A 30 -10.90 -5.49 18.58
N ALA A 31 -9.57 -5.53 18.73
CA ALA A 31 -8.66 -5.91 17.66
C ALA A 31 -9.21 -7.20 17.08
N THR A 32 -9.86 -7.09 15.92
CA THR A 32 -10.24 -8.24 15.14
C THR A 32 -8.89 -8.81 14.76
N ASP A 33 -8.55 -9.96 15.33
CA ASP A 33 -7.48 -10.81 14.85
C ASP A 33 -7.81 -11.11 13.39
N LEU A 34 -7.39 -10.20 12.50
CA LEU A 34 -7.48 -10.41 11.08
C LEU A 34 -6.65 -11.66 10.86
N PRO A 35 -7.24 -12.76 10.36
CA PRO A 35 -6.49 -13.99 10.20
C PRO A 35 -5.24 -13.63 9.41
N VAL A 36 -4.06 -13.89 9.98
CA VAL A 36 -2.79 -13.75 9.27
C VAL A 36 -2.96 -14.60 8.02
N SER A 37 -3.27 -13.93 6.91
CA SER A 37 -3.66 -14.58 5.68
C SER A 37 -2.43 -15.35 5.22
N VAL A 38 -2.49 -16.68 5.32
CA VAL A 38 -1.47 -17.56 4.77
C VAL A 38 -1.32 -17.19 3.30
N CYS A 39 -0.11 -16.86 2.89
CA CYS A 39 0.18 -16.51 1.51
C CYS A 39 -0.26 -17.66 0.60
N LYS A 40 -1.02 -17.34 -0.45
CA LYS A 40 -1.27 -18.30 -1.52
C LYS A 40 0.05 -18.63 -2.20
N THR A 41 0.17 -19.81 -2.79
CA THR A 41 1.37 -20.20 -3.55
C THR A 41 1.57 -19.35 -4.82
N ALA A 42 0.52 -18.69 -5.30
CA ALA A 42 0.58 -17.78 -6.44
C ALA A 42 -0.44 -16.64 -6.33
N PHE A 43 -0.15 -15.53 -7.02
CA PHE A 43 -1.00 -14.35 -7.18
C PHE A 43 -1.14 -14.00 -8.67
N TYR A 44 -2.31 -14.28 -9.27
CA TYR A 44 -2.52 -14.09 -10.73
C TYR A 44 -1.41 -14.74 -11.57
N ASP A 45 -1.17 -16.04 -11.34
CA ASP A 45 -0.12 -16.86 -11.97
C ASP A 45 1.33 -16.44 -11.69
N ILE A 46 1.55 -15.42 -10.84
CA ILE A 46 2.88 -15.08 -10.33
C ILE A 46 3.18 -15.97 -9.12
N PRO A 47 4.20 -16.83 -9.17
CA PRO A 47 4.55 -17.68 -8.05
C PRO A 47 5.10 -16.84 -6.88
N LEU A 48 4.78 -17.23 -5.66
CA LEU A 48 5.35 -16.65 -4.45
C LEU A 48 6.37 -17.62 -3.82
N PRO A 49 7.43 -17.12 -3.17
CA PRO A 49 8.31 -17.95 -2.35
C PRO A 49 7.53 -18.70 -1.26
N GLU A 50 7.94 -19.92 -0.92
CA GLU A 50 7.26 -20.76 0.10
C GLU A 50 7.25 -20.11 1.50
N ASP A 51 8.23 -19.25 1.78
CA ASP A 51 8.39 -18.52 3.03
C ASP A 51 7.75 -17.11 3.02
N ALA A 52 6.94 -16.82 1.98
CA ALA A 52 6.18 -15.58 1.91
C ALA A 52 5.21 -15.48 3.10
N SER A 53 5.14 -14.30 3.71
CA SER A 53 4.29 -13.99 4.85
C SER A 53 3.78 -12.55 4.78
N LEU A 54 2.84 -12.21 5.66
CA LEU A 54 2.22 -10.87 5.70
C LEU A 54 1.58 -10.45 4.36
N CYS A 55 1.00 -11.42 3.64
CA CYS A 55 0.37 -11.16 2.34
C CYS A 55 -0.86 -10.26 2.47
N GLN A 56 -0.82 -9.12 1.79
CA GLN A 56 -1.88 -8.13 1.71
C GLN A 56 -2.30 -7.93 0.24
N PRO A 57 -3.26 -8.72 -0.26
CA PRO A 57 -3.79 -8.54 -1.60
C PRO A 57 -4.73 -7.32 -1.65
N PHE A 58 -4.55 -6.49 -2.67
CA PHE A 58 -5.48 -5.43 -3.04
C PHE A 58 -5.97 -5.71 -4.45
N SER A 59 -7.17 -6.29 -4.53
CA SER A 59 -7.90 -6.43 -5.78
C SER A 59 -9.09 -5.49 -5.74
N THR A 60 -9.33 -4.72 -6.80
CA THR A 60 -10.59 -3.99 -6.96
C THR A 60 -11.61 -4.88 -7.66
N PRO A 61 -12.65 -5.40 -6.98
CA PRO A 61 -13.88 -5.75 -7.64
C PRO A 61 -14.77 -4.50 -7.72
N LEU A 62 -15.13 -4.04 -8.91
CA LEU A 62 -16.32 -3.19 -9.06
C LEU A 62 -17.56 -4.06 -8.80
N SER A 63 -17.85 -4.35 -7.53
CA SER A 63 -19.04 -5.10 -7.06
C SER A 63 -19.14 -6.56 -7.55
N ALA A 64 -19.97 -7.35 -6.87
CA ALA A 64 -20.28 -8.74 -7.22
C ALA A 64 -20.89 -8.94 -8.63
N ARG A 65 -21.05 -7.87 -9.42
CA ARG A 65 -21.48 -7.88 -10.83
C ARG A 65 -20.35 -7.61 -11.85
N ALA A 66 -19.15 -7.19 -11.42
CA ALA A 66 -17.99 -6.99 -12.31
C ALA A 66 -16.77 -7.86 -11.93
N ALA A 67 -16.95 -8.90 -11.10
CA ALA A 67 -15.91 -9.86 -10.73
C ALA A 67 -15.35 -10.69 -11.91
N GLN A 68 -15.72 -10.35 -13.15
CA GLN A 68 -15.37 -11.07 -14.37
C GLN A 68 -15.16 -10.14 -15.59
N THR A 69 -14.75 -8.89 -15.40
CA THR A 69 -14.32 -8.03 -16.52
C THR A 69 -12.82 -7.78 -16.47
N ALA A 70 -12.15 -7.97 -17.60
CA ALA A 70 -10.71 -8.06 -17.81
C ALA A 70 -9.90 -6.75 -17.54
N ASP A 71 -10.43 -5.81 -16.77
CA ASP A 71 -9.98 -4.41 -16.80
C ASP A 71 -9.52 -3.83 -15.44
N SER A 72 -9.43 -4.63 -14.36
CA SER A 72 -8.98 -4.12 -13.05
C SER A 72 -7.54 -4.52 -12.72
N PRO A 73 -6.66 -3.57 -12.37
CA PRO A 73 -5.35 -3.89 -11.83
C PRO A 73 -5.50 -4.59 -10.48
N ALA A 74 -4.58 -5.51 -10.19
CA ALA A 74 -4.50 -6.21 -8.93
C ALA A 74 -3.09 -6.08 -8.36
N SER A 75 -2.97 -5.86 -7.05
CA SER A 75 -1.67 -5.82 -6.39
C SER A 75 -1.61 -6.73 -5.17
N LEU A 76 -0.39 -7.10 -4.80
CA LEU A 76 -0.09 -7.87 -3.60
C LEU A 76 1.18 -7.31 -2.98
N VAL A 77 1.14 -7.06 -1.68
CA VAL A 77 2.33 -6.78 -0.88
C VAL A 77 2.60 -7.97 0.02
N TYR A 78 3.85 -8.40 0.14
CA TYR A 78 4.24 -9.44 1.08
C TYR A 78 5.69 -9.28 1.57
N TYR A 79 6.02 -9.99 2.64
CA TYR A 79 7.38 -10.11 3.18
C TYR A 79 7.93 -11.51 2.95
N THR A 80 9.22 -11.62 2.66
CA THR A 80 9.97 -12.89 2.64
C THR A 80 11.32 -12.70 3.34
N PRO A 81 11.83 -13.72 4.07
CA PRO A 81 13.17 -13.67 4.66
C PRO A 81 14.30 -13.75 3.60
N LEU A 82 13.98 -13.95 2.32
CA LEU A 82 14.95 -13.92 1.24
C LEU A 82 15.60 -12.53 1.10
N SER A 83 16.91 -12.52 0.80
CA SER A 83 17.63 -11.30 0.45
C SER A 83 17.09 -10.69 -0.85
N THR A 84 17.26 -9.39 -1.04
CA THR A 84 16.77 -8.68 -2.25
C THR A 84 17.27 -9.35 -3.53
N GLN A 85 18.54 -9.76 -3.58
CA GLN A 85 19.08 -10.46 -4.75
C GLN A 85 18.45 -11.84 -4.96
N ALA A 86 18.25 -12.61 -3.88
CA ALA A 86 17.60 -13.92 -3.99
C ALA A 86 16.15 -13.82 -4.48
N VAL A 87 15.43 -12.76 -4.10
CA VAL A 87 14.07 -12.48 -4.61
C VAL A 87 14.11 -12.11 -6.10
N ILE A 88 15.07 -11.28 -6.52
CA ILE A 88 15.26 -10.93 -7.94
C ILE A 88 15.54 -12.21 -8.75
N ASP A 89 16.49 -13.03 -8.31
CA ASP A 89 16.85 -14.29 -8.97
C ASP A 89 15.69 -15.30 -8.98
N PHE A 90 14.86 -15.31 -7.93
CA PHE A 90 13.64 -16.13 -7.89
C PHE A 90 12.68 -15.73 -9.00
N TYR A 91 12.39 -14.44 -9.15
CA TYR A 91 11.44 -13.99 -10.16
C TYR A 91 11.98 -14.13 -11.58
N GLN A 92 13.26 -13.81 -11.83
CA GLN A 92 13.84 -13.95 -13.17
C GLN A 92 13.98 -15.40 -13.64
N ARG A 93 14.05 -16.38 -12.71
CA ARG A 93 14.04 -17.81 -13.06
C ARG A 93 12.65 -18.35 -13.40
N ASN A 94 11.61 -17.82 -12.77
CA ASN A 94 10.25 -18.31 -12.94
C ASN A 94 9.46 -17.51 -13.99
N LEU A 95 9.86 -16.27 -14.25
CA LEU A 95 9.17 -15.33 -15.15
C LEU A 95 10.20 -14.58 -15.99
N SER A 96 9.82 -14.22 -17.22
CA SER A 96 10.63 -13.37 -18.11
C SER A 96 10.57 -11.90 -17.69
N LEU A 97 11.21 -11.56 -16.57
CA LEU A 97 11.28 -10.18 -16.05
C LEU A 97 12.68 -9.58 -16.16
N ASN A 98 12.72 -8.30 -16.52
CA ASN A 98 13.94 -7.52 -16.63
C ASN A 98 14.11 -6.62 -15.41
N ALA A 99 15.23 -6.77 -14.70
CA ALA A 99 15.60 -5.89 -13.59
C ALA A 99 16.06 -4.52 -14.10
N GLN A 100 15.49 -3.46 -13.54
CA GLN A 100 15.90 -2.08 -13.77
C GLN A 100 16.95 -1.65 -12.75
N SER A 101 17.70 -0.60 -13.06
CA SER A 101 18.64 0.01 -12.11
C SER A 101 17.92 0.40 -10.80
N PRO A 102 18.46 0.04 -9.62
CA PRO A 102 17.82 0.35 -8.36
C PRO A 102 17.66 1.85 -8.11
N VAL A 103 16.53 2.24 -7.52
CA VAL A 103 16.26 3.62 -7.06
C VAL A 103 15.89 3.56 -5.59
N ASN A 104 16.62 4.29 -4.74
CA ASN A 104 16.44 4.25 -3.27
C ASN A 104 16.48 2.81 -2.71
N GLN A 105 17.42 1.99 -3.20
CA GLN A 105 17.58 0.58 -2.83
C GLN A 105 16.40 -0.33 -3.22
N ARG A 106 15.44 0.16 -4.01
CA ARG A 106 14.34 -0.63 -4.56
C ARG A 106 14.64 -1.00 -6.00
N THR A 107 14.46 -2.27 -6.33
CA THR A 107 14.64 -2.79 -7.68
C THR A 107 13.28 -3.05 -8.31
N LEU A 108 13.03 -2.48 -9.48
CA LEU A 108 11.86 -2.79 -10.28
C LEU A 108 12.20 -3.93 -11.25
N LEU A 109 11.39 -4.99 -11.24
CA LEU A 109 11.35 -6.03 -12.25
C LEU A 109 10.12 -5.82 -13.13
N LEU A 110 10.30 -5.91 -14.44
CA LEU A 110 9.27 -5.57 -15.42
C LEU A 110 9.19 -6.65 -16.51
N SER A 111 7.98 -7.11 -16.82
CA SER A 111 7.75 -7.96 -18.00
C SER A 111 7.91 -7.15 -19.29
N GLU A 112 8.17 -7.82 -20.41
CA GLU A 112 8.34 -7.16 -21.71
C GLU A 112 7.10 -6.34 -22.13
N ASP A 113 5.91 -6.84 -21.83
CA ASP A 113 4.62 -6.19 -22.10
C ASP A 113 4.24 -5.12 -21.05
N ASN A 114 5.05 -4.92 -20.01
CA ASN A 114 4.82 -4.02 -18.89
C ASN A 114 3.55 -4.31 -18.05
N LEU A 115 2.96 -5.51 -18.19
CA LEU A 115 1.78 -5.94 -17.46
C LEU A 115 2.12 -6.42 -16.04
N ILE A 116 3.31 -6.96 -15.83
CA ILE A 116 3.79 -7.39 -14.52
C ILE A 116 4.89 -6.44 -14.07
N ARG A 117 4.68 -5.85 -12.89
CA ARG A 117 5.62 -4.98 -12.19
C ARG A 117 5.86 -5.54 -10.81
N ILE A 118 7.10 -5.83 -10.47
CA ILE A 118 7.47 -6.30 -9.14
C ILE A 118 8.52 -5.36 -8.58
N VAL A 119 8.24 -4.72 -7.46
CA VAL A 119 9.21 -3.90 -6.74
C VAL A 119 9.74 -4.70 -5.56
N VAL A 120 11.05 -4.87 -5.50
CA VAL A 120 11.74 -5.56 -4.42
C VAL A 120 12.49 -4.52 -3.59
N SER A 121 12.21 -4.47 -2.29
CA SER A 121 12.82 -3.52 -1.35
C SER A 121 13.45 -4.29 -0.18
N PRO A 122 14.64 -3.93 0.30
CA PRO A 122 15.20 -4.51 1.51
C PRO A 122 14.32 -4.17 2.73
N ASP A 123 14.07 -5.16 3.58
CA ASP A 123 13.35 -4.99 4.85
C ASP A 123 13.98 -5.84 5.95
N LYS A 124 14.71 -5.19 6.86
CA LYS A 124 15.47 -5.82 7.96
C LYS A 124 16.38 -6.94 7.44
N SER A 125 16.07 -8.19 7.79
CA SER A 125 16.82 -9.39 7.40
C SER A 125 16.33 -10.04 6.11
N GLY A 126 15.29 -9.48 5.47
CA GLY A 126 14.68 -10.03 4.26
C GLY A 126 14.28 -8.92 3.29
N SER A 127 13.15 -9.13 2.62
CA SER A 127 12.65 -8.20 1.60
C SER A 127 11.15 -8.00 1.70
N GLN A 128 10.71 -6.78 1.45
CA GLN A 128 9.33 -6.44 1.12
C GLN A 128 9.18 -6.46 -0.41
N VAL A 129 8.10 -7.06 -0.89
CA VAL A 129 7.83 -7.22 -2.31
C VAL A 129 6.43 -6.69 -2.63
N ASP A 130 6.37 -5.76 -3.57
CA ASP A 130 5.14 -5.21 -4.11
C ASP A 130 4.93 -5.73 -5.53
N ILE A 131 3.90 -6.53 -5.75
CA ILE A 131 3.49 -7.02 -7.07
C ILE A 131 2.32 -6.17 -7.56
N LEU A 132 2.39 -5.75 -8.82
CA LEU A 132 1.28 -5.15 -9.55
C LEU A 132 1.09 -5.89 -10.87
N VAL A 133 -0.12 -6.39 -11.07
CA VAL A 133 -0.59 -6.97 -12.33
C VAL A 133 -1.56 -6.00 -12.96
N SER A 134 -1.23 -5.55 -14.16
CA SER A 134 -2.07 -4.71 -15.02
C SER A 134 -2.56 -5.52 -16.20
N GLN A 135 -3.67 -5.11 -16.79
CA GLN A 135 -4.14 -5.62 -18.07
C GLN A 135 -3.78 -4.61 -19.17
N ASN A 136 -3.57 -5.10 -20.39
CA ASN A 136 -3.25 -4.26 -21.54
C ASN A 136 -4.51 -3.46 -21.89
N ARG A 137 -4.43 -2.13 -21.87
CA ARG A 137 -5.55 -1.24 -22.26
C ARG A 137 -5.60 -1.05 -23.77
#